data_AF-A0A7M2QW47-F1
#
_entry.id   AF-A0A7M2QW47-F1
#
_cell.length_a   1.000
_cell.length_b   1.000
_cell.length_c   1.000
_cell.angle_alpha   90.00
_cell.angle_beta   90.00
_cell.angle_gamma   90.00
#
_symmetry.space_group_name_H-M   'P 1'
#
loop_
_entity.id
_entity.type
_entity.pdbx_description
1 polymer ?
#
loop_
_entity_poly.entity_id
_entity_poly.type
_entity_poly.pdbx_seq_one_letter_code
_entity_poly.pdbx_strand_id
1 'polypeptide(L)'
;MKQRIQAVLIHDPLFTVVRDTPKEEVLYSDSYLAEIIEKKFYSIAEVAEWFGISDAKLRYYIKPFKEYIFLDQEVPPSTQAVIRLSFLAILKLRMIMLLKDEYRVKGLKELLGIDDVGRVNPRPHFSEETAVTVPDHLGEKVDILSNVLNQMLQTGLFEFKKKDDSETQIVVNEDFFKQRLVALPNDSNEQIEEIKAQTEKLIKDNEVLKDQIQDITTHKVKDIAVKLRERHIENVVVSELRAEALSQFESQNKIGLFKKLFYSSEIEKEKEHFISNYLKEHLYDRLELELADYYQANQLLK
;
A
#
# COMPACT_ATOMS: atom_id res chain seq x y z
N MET A 1 -14.30 -17.78 -17.91
CA MET A 1 -12.97 -17.16 -17.69
C MET A 1 -12.91 -16.26 -16.46
N LYS A 2 -13.86 -15.33 -16.26
CA LYS A 2 -13.90 -14.43 -15.07
C LYS A 2 -13.68 -15.12 -13.71
N GLN A 3 -14.48 -16.15 -13.39
CA GLN A 3 -14.34 -16.90 -12.13
C GLN A 3 -12.95 -17.54 -11.94
N ARG A 4 -12.31 -17.95 -13.04
CA ARG A 4 -10.99 -18.56 -13.02
C ARG A 4 -9.89 -17.53 -12.75
N ILE A 5 -9.97 -16.36 -13.40
CA ILE A 5 -9.07 -15.24 -13.14
C ILE A 5 -9.18 -14.80 -11.67
N GLN A 6 -10.40 -14.69 -11.14
CA GLN A 6 -10.63 -14.41 -9.73
C GLN A 6 -9.97 -15.45 -8.83
N ALA A 7 -10.16 -16.75 -9.09
CA ALA A 7 -9.57 -17.82 -8.28
C ALA A 7 -8.04 -17.80 -8.27
N VAL A 8 -7.40 -17.46 -9.39
CA VAL A 8 -5.92 -17.45 -9.48
C VAL A 8 -5.33 -16.16 -8.92
N LEU A 9 -6.07 -15.05 -8.95
CA LEU A 9 -5.58 -13.73 -8.50
C LEU A 9 -6.12 -13.31 -7.13
N ILE A 10 -6.94 -14.12 -6.45
CA ILE A 10 -7.63 -13.74 -5.21
C ILE A 10 -6.70 -13.18 -4.11
N HIS A 11 -5.45 -13.65 -4.07
CA HIS A 11 -4.43 -13.19 -3.12
C HIS A 11 -3.37 -12.26 -3.75
N ASP A 12 -3.59 -11.78 -4.97
CA ASP A 12 -2.64 -10.91 -5.66
C ASP A 12 -2.82 -9.43 -5.24
N PRO A 13 -1.74 -8.74 -4.78
CA PRO A 13 -1.84 -7.36 -4.31
C PRO A 13 -2.24 -6.33 -5.36
N LEU A 14 -1.97 -6.57 -6.65
CA LEU A 14 -2.44 -5.66 -7.70
C LEU A 14 -3.90 -5.94 -8.06
N PHE A 15 -4.35 -7.18 -7.86
CA PHE A 15 -5.73 -7.56 -8.14
C PHE A 15 -6.71 -6.89 -7.17
N THR A 16 -6.35 -6.73 -5.90
CA THR A 16 -7.16 -5.99 -4.92
C THR A 16 -7.38 -4.54 -5.37
N VAL A 17 -6.32 -3.89 -5.85
CA VAL A 17 -6.39 -2.51 -6.37
C VAL A 17 -7.22 -2.44 -7.65
N VAL A 18 -7.03 -3.39 -8.58
CA VAL A 18 -7.80 -3.41 -9.84
C VAL A 18 -9.29 -3.61 -9.59
N ARG A 19 -9.67 -4.48 -8.65
CA ARG A 19 -11.07 -4.76 -8.28
C ARG A 19 -11.81 -3.52 -7.79
N ASP A 20 -11.11 -2.61 -7.14
CA ASP A 20 -11.70 -1.39 -6.60
C ASP A 20 -11.78 -0.25 -7.66
N THR A 21 -11.54 -0.57 -8.93
CA THR A 21 -11.57 0.38 -10.06
C THR A 21 -12.39 -0.14 -11.25
N PRO A 22 -12.86 0.73 -12.16
CA PRO A 22 -13.51 0.30 -13.41
C PRO A 22 -12.64 -0.56 -14.33
N LYS A 23 -11.34 -0.69 -14.04
CA LYS A 23 -10.39 -1.50 -14.84
C LYS A 23 -10.55 -2.99 -14.62
N GLU A 24 -11.29 -3.41 -13.59
CA GLU A 24 -11.63 -4.81 -13.35
C GLU A 24 -12.34 -5.44 -14.56
N GLU A 25 -13.29 -4.72 -15.17
CA GLU A 25 -14.01 -5.21 -16.33
C GLU A 25 -13.09 -5.38 -17.54
N VAL A 26 -12.12 -4.47 -17.70
CA VAL A 26 -11.12 -4.54 -18.77
C VAL A 26 -10.29 -5.82 -18.64
N LEU A 27 -9.84 -6.16 -17.44
CA LEU A 27 -9.08 -7.39 -17.15
C LEU A 27 -9.84 -8.67 -17.52
N TYR A 28 -11.18 -8.66 -17.51
CA TYR A 28 -12.00 -9.83 -17.87
C TYR A 28 -12.46 -9.85 -19.33
N SER A 29 -12.37 -8.71 -20.01
CA SER A 29 -12.91 -8.51 -21.36
C SER A 29 -11.88 -8.66 -22.47
N ASP A 30 -10.60 -8.83 -22.14
CA ASP A 30 -9.54 -8.91 -23.15
C ASP A 30 -9.74 -10.10 -24.10
N SER A 31 -9.62 -9.85 -25.41
CA SER A 31 -9.92 -10.82 -26.47
C SER A 31 -9.10 -12.11 -26.39
N TYR A 32 -7.83 -12.01 -25.98
CA TYR A 32 -6.95 -13.17 -25.86
C TYR A 32 -7.46 -14.21 -24.85
N LEU A 33 -8.31 -13.81 -23.90
CA LEU A 33 -8.88 -14.70 -22.89
C LEU A 33 -9.84 -15.75 -23.47
N ALA A 34 -10.36 -15.53 -24.67
CA ALA A 34 -11.20 -16.51 -25.35
C ALA A 34 -10.39 -17.72 -25.86
N GLU A 35 -9.11 -17.52 -26.18
CA GLU A 35 -8.27 -18.50 -26.88
C GLU A 35 -7.08 -18.99 -26.04
N ILE A 36 -6.87 -18.40 -24.87
CA ILE A 36 -5.75 -18.75 -24.00
C ILE A 36 -5.89 -20.14 -23.38
N ILE A 37 -4.80 -20.90 -23.38
CA ILE A 37 -4.68 -22.23 -22.81
C ILE A 37 -3.80 -22.10 -21.57
N GLU A 38 -4.38 -22.28 -20.38
CA GLU A 38 -3.72 -21.98 -19.10
C GLU A 38 -2.39 -22.73 -18.88
N LYS A 39 -2.32 -23.98 -19.34
CA LYS A 39 -1.13 -24.84 -19.19
C LYS A 39 -0.05 -24.57 -20.23
N LYS A 40 -0.30 -23.70 -21.22
CA LYS A 40 0.66 -23.35 -22.28
C LYS A 40 1.50 -22.15 -21.85
N PHE A 41 2.76 -22.15 -22.27
CA PHE A 41 3.62 -20.98 -22.18
C PHE A 41 3.62 -20.21 -23.50
N TYR A 42 3.61 -18.89 -23.40
CA TYR A 42 3.57 -17.96 -24.54
C TYR A 42 4.87 -17.17 -24.63
N SER A 43 5.25 -16.82 -25.86
CA SER A 43 6.38 -15.92 -26.11
C SER A 43 6.01 -14.46 -25.84
N ILE A 44 7.03 -13.61 -25.67
CA ILE A 44 6.84 -12.15 -25.56
C ILE A 44 6.12 -11.60 -26.80
N ALA A 45 6.44 -12.10 -27.99
CA ALA A 45 5.82 -11.64 -29.23
C ALA A 45 4.30 -11.91 -29.26
N GLU A 46 3.88 -13.13 -28.91
CA GLU A 46 2.45 -13.50 -28.82
C GLU A 46 1.70 -12.59 -27.83
N VAL A 47 2.28 -12.37 -26.65
CA VAL A 47 1.63 -11.55 -25.61
C VAL A 47 1.63 -10.06 -25.96
N ALA A 48 2.69 -9.57 -26.60
CA ALA A 48 2.79 -8.18 -27.05
C ALA A 48 1.73 -7.87 -28.12
N GLU A 49 1.49 -8.81 -29.03
CA GLU A 49 0.42 -8.73 -30.03
C GLU A 49 -0.96 -8.63 -29.37
N TRP A 50 -1.28 -9.50 -28.40
CA TRP A 50 -2.54 -9.44 -27.64
C TRP A 50 -2.75 -8.12 -26.92
N PHE A 51 -1.68 -7.53 -26.40
CA PHE A 51 -1.74 -6.26 -25.68
C PHE A 51 -1.68 -5.03 -26.61
N GLY A 52 -1.50 -5.23 -27.93
CA GLY A 52 -1.35 -4.14 -28.89
C GLY A 52 -0.10 -3.28 -28.65
N ILE A 53 1.00 -3.88 -28.20
CA ILE A 53 2.28 -3.19 -27.93
C ILE A 53 3.46 -3.90 -28.60
N SER A 54 4.63 -3.25 -28.61
CA SER A 54 5.85 -3.88 -29.11
C SER A 54 6.51 -4.78 -28.06
N ASP A 55 7.27 -5.79 -28.52
CA ASP A 55 8.14 -6.63 -27.69
C ASP A 55 9.02 -5.83 -26.73
N ALA A 56 9.62 -4.74 -27.24
CA ALA A 56 10.51 -3.89 -26.45
C ALA A 56 9.74 -3.23 -25.29
N LYS A 57 8.50 -2.81 -25.52
CA LYS A 57 7.64 -2.20 -24.52
C LYS A 57 7.17 -3.24 -23.50
N LEU A 58 6.85 -4.47 -23.91
CA LEU A 58 6.51 -5.54 -22.98
C LEU A 58 7.71 -5.90 -22.08
N ARG A 59 8.92 -5.99 -22.66
CA ARG A 59 10.17 -6.19 -21.89
C ARG A 59 10.46 -5.06 -20.90
N TYR A 60 10.13 -3.82 -21.27
CA TYR A 60 10.26 -2.67 -20.37
C TYR A 60 9.37 -2.82 -19.12
N TYR A 61 8.15 -3.35 -19.27
CA TYR A 61 7.26 -3.64 -18.13
C TYR A 61 7.71 -4.86 -17.33
N ILE A 62 8.29 -5.89 -17.96
CA ILE A 62 8.78 -7.08 -17.26
C ILE A 62 9.97 -6.74 -16.35
N LYS A 63 10.92 -5.93 -16.83
CA LYS A 63 12.22 -5.69 -16.17
C LYS A 63 12.12 -5.28 -14.68
N PRO A 64 11.30 -4.29 -14.28
CA PRO A 64 11.23 -3.84 -12.89
C PRO A 64 10.42 -4.76 -11.96
N PHE A 65 9.62 -5.68 -12.50
CA PHE A 65 8.69 -6.53 -11.73
C PHE A 65 8.98 -8.03 -11.92
N LYS A 66 10.21 -8.38 -12.32
CA LYS A 66 10.57 -9.75 -12.70
C LYS A 66 10.24 -10.77 -11.60
N GLU A 67 10.58 -10.46 -10.34
CA GLU A 67 10.34 -11.35 -9.20
C GLU A 67 8.86 -11.48 -8.82
N TYR A 68 8.06 -10.47 -9.12
CA TYR A 68 6.61 -10.54 -8.94
C TYR A 68 5.93 -11.33 -10.06
N ILE A 69 6.37 -11.14 -11.31
CA ILE A 69 5.79 -11.77 -12.50
C ILE A 69 6.15 -13.26 -12.56
N PHE A 70 7.40 -13.61 -12.28
CA PHE A 70 7.89 -14.98 -12.32
C PHE A 70 8.10 -15.49 -10.90
N LEU A 71 7.21 -16.37 -10.44
CA LEU A 71 7.39 -17.08 -9.17
C LEU A 71 8.41 -18.21 -9.38
N ASP A 72 9.27 -18.47 -8.39
CA ASP A 72 10.38 -19.44 -8.45
C ASP A 72 9.99 -20.88 -8.85
N GLN A 73 8.69 -21.21 -8.81
CA GLN A 73 8.15 -22.53 -9.16
C GLN A 73 7.76 -22.66 -10.64
N GLU A 74 7.69 -21.55 -11.40
CA GLU A 74 7.44 -21.59 -12.83
C GLU A 74 8.78 -21.72 -13.55
N VAL A 75 9.37 -22.92 -13.57
CA VAL A 75 10.56 -23.20 -14.37
C VAL A 75 10.17 -23.01 -15.84
N PRO A 76 10.57 -21.92 -16.51
CA PRO A 76 10.30 -21.81 -17.92
C PRO A 76 11.13 -22.91 -18.61
N PRO A 77 10.56 -23.68 -19.55
CA PRO A 77 11.36 -24.56 -20.38
C PRO A 77 12.19 -23.68 -21.34
N SER A 78 13.27 -23.08 -20.85
CA SER A 78 14.19 -22.34 -21.70
C SER A 78 15.55 -22.15 -21.03
N THR A 79 16.58 -22.51 -21.79
CA THR A 79 17.88 -21.82 -21.81
C THR A 79 17.72 -20.32 -21.56
N GLN A 80 18.63 -19.73 -20.77
CA GLN A 80 18.65 -18.37 -20.20
C GLN A 80 18.28 -17.17 -21.12
N ALA A 81 18.02 -17.37 -22.41
CA ALA A 81 17.78 -16.32 -23.40
C ALA A 81 16.30 -16.11 -23.82
N VAL A 82 15.38 -17.05 -23.59
CA VAL A 82 14.00 -16.96 -24.14
C VAL A 82 12.95 -16.90 -23.04
N ILE A 83 12.41 -15.71 -22.77
CA ILE A 83 11.35 -15.53 -21.78
C ILE A 83 10.06 -16.21 -22.27
N ARG A 84 9.48 -17.05 -21.41
CA ARG A 84 8.22 -17.76 -21.61
C ARG A 84 7.24 -17.35 -20.52
N LEU A 85 6.04 -16.90 -20.91
CA LEU A 85 5.03 -16.35 -20.03
C LEU A 85 3.92 -17.37 -19.79
N SER A 86 3.69 -17.71 -18.53
CA SER A 86 2.55 -18.51 -18.09
C SER A 86 1.26 -17.66 -18.12
N PHE A 87 0.11 -18.33 -17.99
CA PHE A 87 -1.17 -17.64 -17.83
C PHE A 87 -1.15 -16.62 -16.68
N LEU A 88 -0.58 -16.98 -15.53
CA LEU A 88 -0.48 -16.09 -14.38
C LEU A 88 0.44 -14.90 -14.65
N ALA A 89 1.59 -15.12 -15.28
CA ALA A 89 2.51 -14.04 -15.67
C ALA A 89 1.85 -13.04 -16.62
N ILE A 90 1.03 -13.52 -17.56
CA ILE A 90 0.27 -12.68 -18.50
C ILE A 90 -0.75 -11.81 -17.74
N LEU A 91 -1.50 -12.39 -16.80
CA LEU A 91 -2.46 -11.65 -15.99
C LEU A 91 -1.78 -10.58 -15.12
N LYS A 92 -0.66 -10.92 -14.46
CA LYS A 92 0.14 -9.97 -13.67
C LYS A 92 0.66 -8.81 -14.52
N LEU A 93 1.15 -9.11 -15.72
CA LEU A 93 1.57 -8.09 -16.69
C LEU A 93 0.41 -7.19 -17.11
N ARG A 94 -0.77 -7.77 -17.33
CA ARG A 94 -1.96 -6.99 -17.68
C ARG A 94 -2.35 -6.03 -16.55
N MET A 95 -2.34 -6.48 -15.30
CA MET A 95 -2.62 -5.61 -14.15
C MET A 95 -1.61 -4.46 -14.01
N ILE A 96 -0.31 -4.73 -14.19
CA ILE A 96 0.72 -3.68 -14.25
C ILE A 96 0.39 -2.64 -15.32
N MET A 97 -0.02 -3.09 -16.51
CA MET A 97 -0.36 -2.19 -17.62
C MET A 97 -1.64 -1.38 -17.39
N LEU A 98 -2.63 -1.95 -16.69
CA LEU A 98 -3.86 -1.25 -16.34
C LEU A 98 -3.59 -0.15 -15.30
N LEU A 99 -2.72 -0.42 -14.33
CA LEU A 99 -2.44 0.50 -13.23
C LEU A 99 -1.36 1.55 -13.53
N LYS A 100 -0.57 1.39 -14.61
CA LYS A 100 0.59 2.25 -14.94
C LYS A 100 0.29 3.76 -15.03
N ASP A 101 -0.95 4.12 -15.41
CA ASP A 101 -1.34 5.52 -15.65
C ASP A 101 -1.69 6.22 -14.32
N GLU A 102 -2.15 5.46 -13.33
CA GLU A 102 -2.44 5.94 -11.97
C GLU A 102 -1.20 5.83 -11.06
N TYR A 103 -0.45 4.75 -11.20
CA TYR A 103 0.71 4.43 -10.39
C TYR A 103 1.96 4.36 -11.27
N ARG A 104 2.88 5.30 -11.06
CA ARG A 104 4.23 5.22 -11.64
C ARG A 104 4.93 3.96 -11.12
N VAL A 105 5.99 3.53 -11.79
CA VAL A 105 6.78 2.32 -11.45
C VAL A 105 7.12 2.24 -9.96
N LYS A 106 7.45 3.37 -9.31
CA LYS A 106 7.74 3.42 -7.87
C LYS A 106 6.51 3.07 -7.01
N GLY A 107 5.35 3.63 -7.31
CA GLY A 107 4.10 3.34 -6.58
C GLY A 107 3.64 1.89 -6.76
N LEU A 108 3.80 1.32 -7.95
CA LEU A 108 3.53 -0.11 -8.18
C LEU A 108 4.47 -1.02 -7.37
N LYS A 109 5.75 -0.65 -7.26
CA LYS A 109 6.70 -1.38 -6.42
C LYS A 109 6.33 -1.30 -4.94
N GLU A 110 5.91 -0.13 -4.46
CA GLU A 110 5.44 0.06 -3.09
C GLU A 110 4.22 -0.82 -2.77
N LEU A 111 3.23 -0.88 -3.67
CA LEU A 111 2.05 -1.76 -3.52
C LEU A 111 2.42 -3.25 -3.47
N LEU A 112 3.47 -3.64 -4.20
CA LEU A 112 3.99 -5.00 -4.24
C LEU A 112 4.98 -5.31 -3.11
N GLY A 113 5.30 -4.33 -2.25
CA GLY A 113 6.34 -4.49 -1.22
C GLY A 113 7.74 -4.76 -1.79
N ILE A 114 8.00 -4.35 -3.03
CA ILE A 114 9.30 -4.52 -3.69
C ILE A 114 10.28 -3.48 -3.15
N ASP A 115 11.38 -3.93 -2.53
CA ASP A 115 12.42 -3.05 -2.03
C ASP A 115 13.27 -2.41 -3.16
N ASP A 116 14.15 -1.48 -2.79
CA ASP A 116 15.06 -0.79 -3.74
C ASP A 116 16.02 -1.76 -4.45
N VAL A 117 16.19 -2.98 -3.93
CA VAL A 117 17.03 -4.05 -4.48
C VAL A 117 16.23 -4.96 -5.43
N GLY A 118 14.91 -4.76 -5.55
CA GLY A 118 14.03 -5.50 -6.44
C GLY A 118 13.40 -6.74 -5.80
N ARG A 119 13.61 -6.96 -4.50
CA ARG A 119 13.10 -8.10 -3.75
C ARG A 119 11.69 -7.85 -3.26
N VAL A 120 10.79 -8.78 -3.54
CA VAL A 120 9.43 -8.77 -2.98
C VAL A 120 9.55 -9.08 -1.49
N ASN A 121 9.31 -8.11 -0.61
CA ASN A 121 9.30 -8.37 0.84
C ASN A 121 8.07 -9.23 1.19
N PRO A 122 8.26 -10.43 1.76
CA PRO A 122 7.16 -11.23 2.23
C PRO A 122 6.73 -10.72 3.62
N ARG A 123 5.87 -9.69 3.70
CA ARG A 123 5.00 -9.34 4.87
C ARG A 123 4.33 -7.95 4.71
N PRO A 124 3.13 -7.69 5.27
CA PRO A 124 1.96 -8.53 5.48
C PRO A 124 0.68 -7.77 5.02
N HIS A 125 0.29 -7.90 3.75
CA HIS A 125 -1.09 -7.61 3.33
C HIS A 125 -1.87 -8.90 3.02
N PHE A 126 -1.39 -10.01 3.57
CA PHE A 126 -2.11 -11.27 3.58
C PHE A 126 -2.93 -11.33 4.85
N SER A 127 -4.23 -11.11 4.72
CA SER A 127 -5.20 -11.81 5.54
C SER A 127 -4.81 -13.29 5.51
N GLU A 128 -4.65 -13.87 6.69
CA GLU A 128 -4.39 -15.29 6.86
C GLU A 128 -5.54 -16.10 6.26
N GLU A 129 -5.39 -16.53 5.01
CA GLU A 129 -6.09 -17.69 4.50
C GLU A 129 -5.02 -18.73 4.13
N THR A 130 -5.06 -19.80 4.90
CA THR A 130 -4.14 -20.93 4.93
C THR A 130 -4.00 -21.57 3.54
N ALA A 131 -2.89 -21.27 2.85
CA ALA A 131 -2.49 -22.02 1.67
C ALA A 131 -2.05 -23.43 2.08
N VAL A 132 -2.94 -24.41 1.91
CA VAL A 132 -2.61 -25.82 2.04
C VAL A 132 -1.77 -26.21 0.82
N THR A 133 -0.45 -26.26 0.99
CA THR A 133 0.44 -27.07 0.17
C THR A 133 -0.09 -28.50 0.15
N VAL A 134 -0.03 -29.16 -1.01
CA VAL A 134 -0.15 -30.62 -1.13
C VAL A 134 1.27 -31.17 -1.11
N PRO A 135 1.80 -31.67 0.02
CA PRO A 135 2.98 -32.51 0.00
C PRO A 135 2.55 -33.99 0.02
N ASP A 136 3.50 -34.86 -0.30
CA ASP A 136 3.50 -36.32 -0.43
C ASP A 136 2.91 -37.17 0.73
N HIS A 137 2.06 -36.59 1.57
CA HIS A 137 1.49 -37.21 2.77
C HIS A 137 0.03 -37.62 2.55
N LEU A 138 -0.39 -38.00 1.34
CA LEU A 138 -1.80 -38.32 1.08
C LEU A 138 -2.30 -39.45 2.00
N GLY A 139 -1.47 -40.47 2.27
CA GLY A 139 -1.79 -41.56 3.20
C GLY A 139 -1.95 -41.07 4.64
N GLU A 140 -1.00 -40.27 5.13
CA GLU A 140 -1.03 -39.72 6.50
C GLU A 140 -2.18 -38.72 6.68
N LYS A 141 -2.49 -37.91 5.65
CA LYS A 141 -3.66 -37.02 5.64
C LYS A 141 -4.98 -37.80 5.59
N VAL A 142 -5.05 -38.94 4.89
CA VAL A 142 -6.24 -39.81 4.90
C VAL A 142 -6.43 -40.47 6.27
N ASP A 143 -5.35 -40.87 6.93
CA ASP A 143 -5.43 -41.44 8.28
C ASP A 143 -5.78 -40.37 9.33
N ILE A 144 -5.23 -39.16 9.21
CA ILE A 144 -5.61 -38.02 10.06
C ILE A 144 -7.07 -37.63 9.81
N LEU A 145 -7.53 -37.57 8.56
CA LEU A 145 -8.93 -37.30 8.24
C LEU A 145 -9.84 -38.40 8.77
N SER A 146 -9.44 -39.67 8.67
CA SER A 146 -10.20 -40.80 9.21
C SER A 146 -10.27 -40.74 10.74
N ASN A 147 -9.18 -40.37 11.40
CA ASN A 147 -9.15 -40.18 12.85
C ASN A 147 -9.96 -38.95 13.31
N VAL A 148 -9.89 -37.83 12.60
CA VAL A 148 -10.68 -36.63 12.87
C VAL A 148 -12.17 -36.92 12.65
N LEU A 149 -12.51 -37.65 11.59
CA LEU A 149 -13.89 -38.00 11.29
C LEU A 149 -14.44 -39.01 12.31
N ASN A 150 -13.62 -39.99 12.74
CA ASN A 150 -13.97 -40.87 13.86
C ASN A 150 -14.10 -40.12 15.19
N GLN A 151 -13.25 -39.13 15.47
CA GLN A 151 -13.36 -38.28 16.66
C GLN A 151 -14.62 -37.40 16.60
N MET A 152 -14.94 -36.82 15.44
CA MET A 152 -16.19 -36.08 15.23
C MET A 152 -17.41 -36.97 15.43
N LEU A 153 -17.37 -38.24 14.99
CA LEU A 153 -18.44 -39.20 15.24
C LEU A 153 -18.54 -39.61 16.73
N GLN A 154 -17.40 -39.75 17.42
CA GLN A 154 -17.35 -40.05 18.86
C GLN A 154 -17.96 -38.94 19.73
N THR A 155 -18.01 -37.69 19.24
CA THR A 155 -18.71 -36.61 19.96
C THR A 155 -20.22 -36.84 20.06
N GLY A 156 -20.78 -37.75 19.26
CA GLY A 156 -22.21 -38.01 19.18
C GLY A 156 -22.99 -36.94 18.42
N LEU A 157 -22.34 -35.89 17.91
CA LEU A 157 -22.95 -34.80 17.11
C LEU A 157 -23.40 -35.24 15.72
N PHE A 158 -22.85 -36.35 15.21
CA PHE A 158 -23.11 -36.85 13.87
C PHE A 158 -23.31 -38.38 13.89
N GLU A 159 -24.19 -38.88 13.02
CA GLU A 159 -24.49 -40.30 12.86
C GLU A 159 -24.42 -40.73 11.40
N PHE A 160 -24.15 -42.01 11.15
CA PHE A 160 -24.20 -42.57 9.80
C PHE A 160 -25.62 -43.03 9.46
N LYS A 161 -26.19 -42.48 8.38
CA LYS A 161 -27.38 -43.05 7.73
C LYS A 161 -26.98 -43.68 6.41
N LYS A 162 -27.30 -44.97 6.25
CA LYS A 162 -27.25 -45.60 4.94
C LYS A 162 -28.43 -45.12 4.12
N LYS A 163 -28.15 -44.60 2.93
CA LYS A 163 -29.16 -44.32 1.92
C LYS A 163 -28.97 -45.39 0.84
N ASP A 164 -29.98 -46.23 0.64
CA ASP A 164 -30.07 -47.33 -0.32
C ASP A 164 -28.75 -47.97 -0.79
N ASP A 165 -28.47 -49.16 -0.25
CA ASP A 165 -27.51 -50.21 -0.66
C ASP A 165 -26.10 -49.86 -1.19
N SER A 166 -25.63 -48.62 -1.18
CA SER A 166 -24.23 -48.34 -1.49
C SER A 166 -23.62 -47.03 -0.97
N GLU A 167 -24.40 -46.07 -0.47
CA GLU A 167 -23.83 -44.83 0.07
C GLU A 167 -24.15 -44.61 1.56
N THR A 168 -23.10 -44.46 2.36
CA THR A 168 -23.21 -44.13 3.79
C THR A 168 -23.02 -42.63 3.93
N GLN A 169 -24.05 -41.92 4.38
CA GLN A 169 -24.02 -40.47 4.57
C GLN A 169 -23.84 -40.14 6.06
N ILE A 170 -22.98 -39.17 6.36
CA ILE A 170 -22.87 -38.57 7.69
C ILE A 170 -23.93 -37.48 7.81
N VAL A 171 -24.77 -37.56 8.83
CA VAL A 171 -25.84 -36.60 9.11
C VAL A 171 -25.78 -36.15 10.55
N VAL A 172 -26.29 -34.96 10.82
CA VAL A 172 -26.32 -34.37 12.16
C VAL A 172 -27.27 -35.18 13.04
N ASN A 173 -26.79 -35.56 14.24
CA ASN A 173 -27.60 -36.26 15.24
C ASN A 173 -28.51 -35.25 15.94
N GLU A 174 -29.75 -35.13 15.45
CA GLU A 174 -30.73 -34.19 16.02
C GLU A 174 -31.10 -34.49 17.49
N ASP A 175 -30.96 -35.74 17.92
CA ASP A 175 -31.34 -36.15 19.28
C ASP A 175 -30.31 -35.69 20.32
N PHE A 176 -29.03 -35.58 19.93
CA PHE A 176 -27.98 -34.97 20.75
C PHE A 176 -28.31 -33.51 21.10
N PHE A 177 -28.77 -32.73 20.12
CA PHE A 177 -29.12 -31.32 20.34
C PHE A 177 -30.39 -31.17 21.18
N LYS A 178 -31.39 -32.04 20.98
CA LYS A 178 -32.63 -32.03 21.78
C LYS A 178 -32.35 -32.34 23.26
N GLN A 179 -31.44 -33.26 23.57
CA GLN A 179 -31.07 -33.57 24.95
C GLN A 179 -30.27 -32.45 25.63
N ARG A 180 -29.36 -31.78 24.91
CA ARG A 180 -28.51 -30.73 25.50
C ARG A 180 -29.23 -29.40 25.69
N LEU A 181 -30.20 -29.07 24.83
CA LEU A 181 -31.06 -27.88 24.98
C LEU A 181 -31.97 -27.97 26.22
N VAL A 182 -32.34 -29.18 26.64
CA VAL A 182 -33.14 -29.41 27.87
C VAL A 182 -32.26 -29.35 29.13
N ALA A 183 -30.93 -29.42 29.00
CA ALA A 183 -29.98 -29.52 30.12
C ALA A 183 -29.13 -28.27 30.36
N LEU A 184 -29.46 -27.11 29.77
CA LEU A 184 -28.79 -25.85 30.11
C LEU A 184 -29.29 -25.33 31.48
N PRO A 185 -28.44 -25.23 32.51
CA PRO A 185 -28.82 -24.61 33.78
C PRO A 185 -28.87 -23.08 33.62
N ASN A 186 -29.73 -22.42 34.39
CA ASN A 186 -29.93 -20.96 34.44
C ASN A 186 -28.71 -20.12 34.93
N ASP A 187 -27.48 -20.64 34.88
CA ASP A 187 -26.25 -20.00 35.41
C ASP A 187 -25.60 -18.98 34.46
N SER A 188 -26.22 -18.67 33.31
CA SER A 188 -25.64 -17.80 32.26
C SER A 188 -25.90 -16.30 32.43
N ASN A 189 -26.76 -15.87 33.36
CA ASN A 189 -27.13 -14.46 33.48
C ASN A 189 -26.02 -13.57 34.09
N GLU A 190 -25.23 -14.08 35.05
CA GLU A 190 -24.18 -13.27 35.70
C GLU A 190 -23.01 -12.97 34.75
N GLN A 191 -22.60 -13.94 33.92
CA GLN A 191 -21.53 -13.74 32.93
C GLN A 191 -21.95 -12.77 31.82
N ILE A 192 -23.23 -12.78 31.43
CA ILE A 192 -23.75 -11.82 30.44
C ILE A 192 -23.74 -10.40 31.00
N GLU A 193 -24.10 -10.20 32.27
CA GLU A 193 -24.06 -8.88 32.91
C GLU A 193 -22.62 -8.38 33.11
N GLU A 194 -21.68 -9.26 33.44
CA GLU A 194 -20.26 -8.89 33.52
C GLU A 194 -19.70 -8.46 32.15
N ILE A 195 -20.02 -9.20 31.09
CA ILE A 195 -19.61 -8.85 29.71
C ILE A 195 -20.21 -7.50 29.29
N LYS A 196 -21.47 -7.22 29.62
CA LYS A 196 -22.09 -5.91 29.35
C LYS A 196 -21.36 -4.78 30.08
N ALA A 197 -21.09 -4.94 31.37
CA ALA A 197 -20.39 -3.94 32.17
C ALA A 197 -18.97 -3.66 31.62
N GLN A 198 -18.25 -4.71 31.21
CA GLN A 198 -16.93 -4.56 30.58
C GLN A 198 -17.02 -3.86 29.22
N THR A 199 -18.07 -4.17 28.43
CA THR A 199 -18.30 -3.53 27.12
C THR A 199 -18.61 -2.05 27.27
N GLU A 200 -19.47 -1.66 28.22
CA GLU A 200 -19.77 -0.25 28.51
C GLU A 200 -18.53 0.52 28.96
N LYS A 201 -17.70 -0.10 29.80
CA LYS A 201 -16.42 0.49 30.21
C LYS A 201 -15.49 0.70 29.01
N LEU A 202 -15.36 -0.29 28.13
CA LEU A 202 -14.54 -0.19 26.92
C LEU A 202 -15.05 0.88 25.95
N ILE A 203 -16.36 1.05 25.81
CA ILE A 203 -16.95 2.11 24.99
C ILE A 203 -16.56 3.48 25.55
N LYS A 204 -16.71 3.66 26.87
CA LYS A 204 -16.35 4.92 27.55
C LYS A 204 -14.86 5.23 27.45
N ASP A 205 -14.00 4.24 27.64
CA ASP A 205 -12.55 4.42 27.50
C ASP A 205 -12.17 4.78 26.05
N ASN A 206 -12.84 4.21 25.05
CA ASN A 206 -12.65 4.58 23.64
C ASN A 206 -13.10 6.01 23.33
N GLU A 207 -14.21 6.48 23.90
CA GLU A 207 -14.66 7.87 23.74
C GLU A 207 -13.63 8.85 24.31
N VAL A 208 -13.12 8.59 25.52
CA VAL A 208 -12.07 9.41 26.13
C VAL A 208 -10.80 9.42 25.29
N LEU A 209 -10.37 8.26 24.78
CA LEU A 209 -9.19 8.19 23.90
C LEU A 209 -9.40 8.94 22.59
N LYS A 210 -10.60 8.88 22.01
CA LYS A 210 -10.95 9.62 20.80
C LYS A 210 -10.85 11.14 21.03
N ASP A 211 -11.38 11.63 22.15
CA ASP A 211 -11.31 13.04 22.51
C ASP A 211 -9.85 13.49 22.73
N GLN A 212 -9.05 12.68 23.42
CA GLN A 212 -7.61 12.97 23.61
C GLN A 212 -6.84 13.01 22.28
N ILE A 213 -7.10 12.07 21.36
CA ILE A 213 -6.47 12.05 20.03
C ILE A 213 -6.88 13.29 19.23
N GLN A 214 -8.15 13.68 19.31
CA GLN A 214 -8.67 14.85 18.61
C GLN A 214 -8.06 16.15 19.13
N ASP A 215 -7.90 16.30 20.44
CA ASP A 215 -7.23 17.44 21.07
C ASP A 215 -5.77 17.51 20.66
N ILE A 216 -5.03 16.40 20.76
CA ILE A 216 -3.61 16.34 20.37
C ILE A 216 -3.44 16.70 18.89
N THR A 217 -4.32 16.20 18.03
CA THR A 217 -4.29 16.48 16.59
C THR A 217 -4.58 17.96 16.33
N THR A 218 -5.58 18.53 16.99
CA THR A 218 -5.96 19.94 16.85
C THR A 218 -4.85 20.88 17.31
N HIS A 219 -4.22 20.60 18.46
CA HIS A 219 -3.08 21.37 18.96
C HIS A 219 -1.87 21.26 18.04
N LYS A 220 -1.50 20.07 17.58
CA LYS A 220 -0.38 19.87 16.64
C LYS A 220 -0.60 20.58 15.31
N VAL A 221 -1.81 20.54 14.75
CA VAL A 221 -2.15 21.25 13.50
C VAL A 221 -1.98 22.76 13.69
N LYS A 222 -2.42 23.30 14.83
CA LYS A 222 -2.25 24.72 15.15
C LYS A 222 -0.78 25.12 15.26
N ASP A 223 0.04 24.32 15.95
CA ASP A 223 1.47 24.58 16.10
C ASP A 223 2.22 24.50 14.75
N ILE A 224 1.87 23.54 13.90
CA ILE A 224 2.45 23.42 12.55
C ILE A 224 2.06 24.63 11.69
N ALA A 225 0.80 25.07 11.75
CA ALA A 225 0.33 26.23 11.01
C ALA A 225 1.05 27.52 11.44
N VAL A 226 1.27 27.71 12.75
CA VAL A 226 2.04 28.85 13.28
C VAL A 226 3.48 28.79 12.77
N LYS A 227 4.18 27.67 12.94
CA LYS A 227 5.58 27.51 12.48
C LYS A 227 5.74 27.70 10.97
N LEU A 228 4.75 27.25 10.19
CA LEU A 228 4.77 27.43 8.74
C LEU A 228 4.66 28.91 8.36
N ARG A 229 3.83 29.67 9.07
CA ARG A 229 3.67 31.11 8.88
C ARG A 229 4.89 31.89 9.34
N GLU A 230 5.50 31.54 10.48
CA GLU A 230 6.76 32.15 10.94
C GLU A 230 7.88 31.95 9.91
N ARG A 231 8.04 30.72 9.38
CA ARG A 231 9.01 30.44 8.31
C ARG A 231 8.71 31.21 7.03
N HIS A 232 7.44 31.42 6.70
CA HIS A 232 7.07 32.24 5.56
C HIS A 232 7.51 33.70 5.75
N ILE A 233 7.26 34.28 6.93
CA ILE A 233 7.71 35.62 7.30
C ILE A 233 9.24 35.71 7.21
N GLU A 234 9.97 34.74 7.78
CA GLU A 234 11.43 34.68 7.71
C GLU A 234 11.94 34.69 6.26
N ASN A 235 11.34 33.86 5.39
CA ASN A 235 11.72 33.82 3.98
C ASN A 235 11.46 35.13 3.25
N VAL A 236 10.33 35.80 3.55
CA VAL A 236 9.98 37.10 2.96
C VAL A 236 11.01 38.14 3.40
N VAL A 237 11.28 38.26 4.70
CA VAL A 237 12.27 39.21 5.25
C VAL A 237 13.66 38.97 4.65
N VAL A 238 14.11 37.71 4.56
CA VAL A 238 15.39 37.38 3.93
C VAL A 238 15.40 37.78 2.45
N SER A 239 14.30 37.57 1.73
CA SER A 239 14.21 37.92 0.31
C SER A 239 14.24 39.44 0.07
N GLU A 240 13.56 40.21 0.92
CA GLU A 240 13.53 41.68 0.87
C GLU A 240 14.89 42.26 1.23
N LEU A 241 15.51 41.82 2.33
CA LEU A 241 16.84 42.26 2.72
C LEU A 241 17.91 41.89 1.68
N ARG A 242 17.76 40.74 0.99
CA ARG A 242 18.62 40.41 -0.15
C ARG A 242 18.41 41.36 -1.32
N ALA A 243 17.16 41.68 -1.66
CA ALA A 243 16.86 42.63 -2.74
C ALA A 243 17.38 44.05 -2.42
N GLU A 244 17.26 44.48 -1.16
CA GLU A 244 17.79 45.75 -0.67
C GLU A 244 19.32 45.76 -0.71
N ALA A 245 19.98 44.71 -0.20
CA ALA A 245 21.44 44.57 -0.26
C ALA A 245 21.95 44.60 -1.71
N LEU A 246 21.24 43.93 -2.63
CA LEU A 246 21.55 43.94 -4.05
C LEU A 246 21.45 45.35 -4.64
N SER A 247 20.35 46.06 -4.36
CA SER A 247 20.16 47.44 -4.82
C SER A 247 21.20 48.39 -4.24
N GLN A 248 21.56 48.24 -2.96
CA GLN A 248 22.59 49.07 -2.33
C GLN A 248 23.97 48.80 -2.94
N PHE A 249 24.33 47.53 -3.14
CA PHE A 249 25.57 47.14 -3.79
C PHE A 249 25.67 47.74 -5.20
N GLU A 250 24.61 47.65 -6.01
CA GLU A 250 24.57 48.22 -7.36
C GLU A 250 24.65 49.75 -7.38
N SER A 251 24.08 50.42 -6.37
CA SER A 251 24.12 51.88 -6.26
C SER A 251 25.50 52.42 -5.83
N GLN A 252 26.20 51.69 -4.95
CA GLN A 252 27.51 52.07 -4.41
C GLN A 252 28.65 51.65 -5.35
N ASN A 253 28.55 50.48 -5.97
CA ASN A 253 29.55 49.95 -6.89
C ASN A 253 29.11 50.15 -8.35
N LYS A 254 29.37 51.34 -8.91
CA LYS A 254 29.30 51.57 -10.36
C LYS A 254 30.45 50.86 -11.08
N ILE A 255 30.32 49.55 -11.25
CA ILE A 255 31.33 48.70 -11.90
C ILE A 255 31.24 48.93 -13.43
N GLY A 256 32.31 49.47 -14.02
CA GLY A 256 32.41 49.65 -15.47
C GLY A 256 32.39 48.34 -16.26
N LEU A 257 31.88 48.39 -17.50
CA LEU A 257 31.67 47.22 -18.38
C LEU A 257 32.90 46.29 -18.52
N PHE A 258 34.11 46.84 -18.54
CA PHE A 258 35.35 46.06 -18.62
C PHE A 258 35.61 45.24 -17.35
N LYS A 259 35.42 45.82 -16.16
CA LYS A 259 35.65 45.10 -14.89
C LYS A 259 34.62 43.96 -14.72
N LYS A 260 33.39 44.17 -15.22
CA LYS A 260 32.31 43.16 -15.22
C LYS A 260 32.60 41.94 -16.09
N LEU A 261 33.35 42.09 -17.19
CA LEU A 261 33.68 40.99 -18.11
C LEU A 261 34.94 40.20 -17.72
N PHE A 262 35.93 40.87 -17.12
CA PHE A 262 37.23 40.24 -16.81
C PHE A 262 37.38 39.80 -15.35
N TYR A 263 36.56 40.31 -14.43
CA TYR A 263 36.59 39.98 -12.98
C TYR A 263 35.23 39.53 -12.45
N SER A 264 34.41 38.88 -13.28
CA SER A 264 33.03 38.51 -12.93
C SER A 264 32.93 37.64 -11.68
N SER A 265 33.86 36.69 -11.49
CA SER A 265 33.88 35.78 -10.34
C SER A 265 34.29 36.46 -9.03
N GLU A 266 35.16 37.45 -9.07
CA GLU A 266 35.54 38.25 -7.89
C GLU A 266 34.41 39.20 -7.50
N ILE A 267 33.73 39.80 -8.48
CA ILE A 267 32.55 40.65 -8.27
C ILE A 267 31.39 39.83 -7.67
N GLU A 268 31.17 38.60 -8.13
CA GLU A 268 30.16 37.70 -7.57
C GLU A 268 30.46 37.36 -6.10
N LYS A 269 31.73 37.08 -5.77
CA LYS A 269 32.14 36.83 -4.38
C LYS A 269 31.99 38.07 -3.49
N GLU A 270 32.38 39.25 -3.97
CA GLU A 270 32.17 40.52 -3.24
C GLU A 270 30.69 40.80 -3.00
N LYS A 271 29.85 40.53 -4.01
CA LYS A 271 28.39 40.66 -3.94
C LYS A 271 27.78 39.70 -2.91
N GLU A 272 28.15 38.42 -2.93
CA GLU A 272 27.70 37.45 -1.92
C GLU A 272 28.17 37.82 -0.52
N HIS A 273 29.40 38.30 -0.38
CA HIS A 273 29.94 38.73 0.91
C HIS A 273 29.20 39.96 1.45
N PHE A 274 28.90 40.94 0.60
CA PHE A 274 28.12 42.12 0.96
C PHE A 274 26.71 41.73 1.42
N ILE A 275 26.00 40.90 0.64
CA ILE A 275 24.66 40.41 1.00
C ILE A 275 24.69 39.66 2.34
N SER A 276 25.70 38.83 2.57
CA SER A 276 25.85 38.07 3.82
C SER A 276 26.05 38.99 5.03
N ASN A 277 26.88 40.04 4.89
CA ASN A 277 27.10 41.00 5.97
C ASN A 277 25.84 41.85 6.22
N TYR A 278 25.18 42.30 5.16
CA TYR A 278 23.92 43.05 5.27
C TYR A 278 22.83 42.25 5.98
N LEU A 279 22.68 40.96 5.64
CA LEU A 279 21.77 40.05 6.34
C LEU A 279 22.14 39.88 7.81
N LYS A 280 23.44 39.74 8.14
CA LYS A 280 23.85 39.59 9.55
C LYS A 280 23.50 40.80 10.41
N GLU A 281 23.54 42.00 9.83
CA GLU A 281 23.25 43.25 10.55
C GLU A 281 21.76 43.53 10.68
N HIS A 282 20.95 43.22 9.66
CA HIS A 282 19.55 43.66 9.60
C HIS A 282 18.50 42.57 9.77
N LEU A 283 18.87 41.28 9.63
CA LEU A 283 17.90 40.19 9.64
C LEU A 283 17.18 40.06 10.98
N TYR A 284 17.93 40.11 12.09
CA TYR A 284 17.35 39.86 13.41
C TYR A 284 16.33 40.93 13.79
N ASP A 285 16.72 42.21 13.71
CA ASP A 285 15.85 43.33 14.06
C ASP A 285 14.60 43.40 13.17
N ARG A 286 14.75 43.13 11.86
CA ARG A 286 13.63 43.15 10.93
C ARG A 286 12.68 41.97 11.15
N LEU A 287 13.23 40.79 11.42
CA LEU A 287 12.44 39.59 11.71
C LEU A 287 11.68 39.72 13.03
N GLU A 288 12.30 40.29 14.06
CA GLU A 288 11.67 40.52 15.36
C GLU A 288 10.45 41.46 15.24
N LEU A 289 10.58 42.53 14.44
CA LEU A 289 9.50 43.48 14.20
C LEU A 289 8.32 42.86 13.44
N GLU A 290 8.59 42.15 12.35
CA GLU A 290 7.55 41.50 11.53
C GLU A 290 6.86 40.35 12.30
N LEU A 291 7.59 39.61 13.13
CA LEU A 291 6.99 38.60 14.02
C LEU A 291 6.14 39.26 15.11
N ALA A 292 6.59 40.36 15.70
CA ALA A 292 5.81 41.10 16.68
C ALA A 292 4.48 41.62 16.09
N ASP A 293 4.51 42.17 14.88
CA ASP A 293 3.31 42.62 14.16
C ASP A 293 2.37 41.45 13.85
N TYR A 294 2.91 40.31 13.40
CA TYR A 294 2.13 39.08 13.19
C TYR A 294 1.44 38.61 14.48
N TYR A 295 2.15 38.66 15.61
CA TYR A 295 1.59 38.23 16.90
C TYR A 295 0.53 39.22 17.42
N GLN A 296 0.72 40.52 17.25
CA GLN A 296 -0.29 41.54 17.60
C GLN A 296 -1.55 41.40 16.74
N ALA A 297 -1.40 41.23 15.41
CA ALA A 297 -2.52 41.05 14.49
C ALA A 297 -3.35 39.79 14.82
N ASN A 298 -2.70 38.70 15.22
CA ASN A 298 -3.39 37.47 15.60
C ASN A 298 -3.97 37.48 17.02
N GLN A 299 -3.52 38.38 17.91
CA GLN A 299 -4.14 38.59 19.22
C GLN A 299 -5.44 39.40 19.12
N LEU A 300 -5.56 40.30 18.14
CA LEU A 300 -6.77 41.09 17.88
C LEU A 300 -7.90 40.30 17.18
N LEU A 301 -7.61 39.07 16.73
CA LEU A 301 -8.54 38.17 16.03
C LEU A 301 -9.09 37.04 16.93
N LYS A 302 -8.77 37.03 18.23
CA LYS A 302 -9.38 36.17 19.25
C LYS A 302 -10.41 36.93 20.06
#